data_AF-A0A5J6VPG0-F1
#
_entry.id   AF-A0A5J6VPG0-F1
#
_cell.length_a   1.000
_cell.length_b   1.000
_cell.length_c   1.000
_cell.angle_alpha   90.00
_cell.angle_beta   90.00
_cell.angle_gamma   90.00
#
_symmetry.space_group_name_H-M   'P 1'
#
loop_
_entity.id
_entity.type
_entity.pdbx_description
1 polymer ?
#
loop_
_entity_poly.entity_id
_entity_poly.type
_entity_poly.pdbx_seq_one_letter_code
_entity_poly.pdbx_strand_id
1 'polypeptide(L)'
;MQIDTKTREAIEDIINRREGMASMQSQIKEDIKAVGEVLGVKTAQIGKIIALVEKERAKGDAIAGERDIIEAAADLAGTSEGEE
;
A
#
# COMPACT_ATOMS: atom_id res chain seq x y z
N MET A 1 -27.96 7.98 -29.85
CA MET A 1 -27.57 9.11 -29.00
C MET A 1 -26.22 9.61 -29.49
N GLN A 2 -26.15 10.87 -29.95
CA GLN A 2 -24.89 11.52 -30.27
C GLN A 2 -24.37 12.11 -28.96
N ILE A 3 -23.25 11.58 -28.47
CA ILE A 3 -22.56 12.11 -27.29
C ILE A 3 -21.91 13.43 -27.71
N ASP A 4 -22.21 14.52 -26.99
CA ASP A 4 -21.57 15.80 -27.25
C ASP A 4 -20.07 15.76 -26.93
N THR A 5 -19.30 16.67 -27.54
CA THR A 5 -17.84 16.68 -27.42
C THR A 5 -17.37 16.78 -25.97
N LYS A 6 -18.05 17.56 -25.13
CA LYS A 6 -17.68 17.72 -23.71
C LYS A 6 -17.85 16.42 -22.92
N THR A 7 -18.91 15.68 -23.19
CA THR A 7 -19.17 14.38 -22.56
C THR A 7 -18.15 13.34 -23.01
N ARG A 8 -17.73 13.38 -24.29
CA ARG A 8 -16.63 12.54 -24.79
C ARG A 8 -15.31 12.86 -24.07
N GLU A 9 -14.93 14.13 -24.01
CA GLU A 9 -13.71 14.59 -23.32
C GLU A 9 -13.70 14.15 -21.86
N ALA A 10 -14.82 14.33 -21.13
CA ALA A 10 -14.93 13.91 -19.74
C ALA A 10 -14.76 12.38 -19.56
N ILE A 11 -15.24 11.57 -20.51
CA ILE A 11 -15.06 10.11 -20.48
C ILE A 11 -13.59 9.75 -20.74
N GLU A 12 -12.95 10.38 -21.72
CA GLU A 12 -11.53 10.17 -22.04
C GLU A 12 -10.63 10.55 -20.85
N ASP A 13 -10.92 11.66 -20.17
CA ASP A 13 -10.21 12.06 -18.95
C ASP A 13 -10.36 11.04 -17.81
N ILE A 14 -11.55 10.45 -17.64
CA ILE A 14 -11.75 9.38 -16.65
C ILE A 14 -10.92 8.15 -17.01
N ILE A 15 -10.88 7.77 -18.29
CA ILE A 15 -10.10 6.62 -18.76
C ILE A 15 -8.62 6.85 -18.49
N ASN A 16 -8.07 8.00 -18.90
CA ASN A 16 -6.67 8.34 -18.70
C ASN A 16 -6.28 8.33 -17.21
N ARG A 17 -7.14 8.88 -16.35
CA ARG A 17 -6.92 8.83 -14.89
C ARG A 17 -6.93 7.40 -14.36
N ARG A 18 -7.84 6.54 -14.85
CA ARG A 18 -7.89 5.13 -14.44
C ARG A 18 -6.65 4.37 -14.88
N GLU A 19 -6.12 4.63 -16.07
CA GLU A 19 -4.86 4.03 -16.53
C GLU A 19 -3.68 4.47 -15.67
N GLY A 20 -3.59 5.76 -15.33
CA GLY A 20 -2.58 6.26 -14.39
C GLY A 20 -2.67 5.59 -13.02
N MET A 21 -3.88 5.44 -12.48
CA MET A 21 -4.09 4.72 -11.21
C MET A 21 -3.70 3.24 -11.29
N ALA A 22 -4.01 2.57 -12.39
CA ALA A 22 -3.63 1.17 -12.59
C ALA A 22 -2.10 1.00 -12.66
N SER A 23 -1.41 1.93 -13.33
CA SER A 23 0.06 1.95 -13.38
C SER A 23 0.67 2.12 -11.98
N MET A 24 0.18 3.09 -11.19
CA MET A 24 0.63 3.28 -9.80
C MET A 24 0.35 2.06 -8.92
N GLN A 25 -0.82 1.42 -9.08
CA GLN A 25 -1.13 0.18 -8.36
C GLN A 25 -0.17 -0.96 -8.71
N SER A 26 0.32 -1.02 -9.95
CA SER A 26 1.34 -2.01 -10.35
C SER A 26 2.66 -1.73 -9.65
N GLN A 27 3.11 -0.47 -9.66
CA GLN A 27 4.35 -0.06 -8.99
C GLN A 27 4.30 -0.36 -7.50
N ILE A 28 3.21 -0.02 -6.81
CA ILE A 28 3.03 -0.32 -5.38
C ILE A 28 3.15 -1.83 -5.09
N LYS A 29 2.64 -2.69 -5.98
CA LYS A 29 2.76 -4.15 -5.81
C LYS A 29 4.22 -4.62 -5.96
N GLU A 30 4.96 -4.03 -6.88
CA GLU A 30 6.39 -4.31 -7.06
C GLU A 30 7.19 -3.84 -5.85
N ASP A 31 6.89 -2.66 -5.31
CA ASP A 31 7.53 -2.14 -4.10
C ASP A 31 7.27 -3.04 -2.88
N ILE A 32 6.02 -3.48 -2.69
CA ILE A 32 5.66 -4.43 -1.63
C ILE A 32 6.45 -5.73 -1.78
N LYS A 33 6.65 -6.20 -3.02
CA LYS A 33 7.45 -7.39 -3.28
C LYS A 33 8.92 -7.17 -2.96
N ALA A 34 9.50 -6.06 -3.39
CA ALA A 34 10.88 -5.70 -3.11
C ALA A 34 11.15 -5.59 -1.60
N VAL A 35 10.25 -4.94 -0.85
CA VAL A 35 10.33 -4.88 0.62
C VAL A 35 10.24 -6.27 1.24
N GLY A 36 9.33 -7.11 0.76
CA GLY A 36 9.22 -8.50 1.22
C GLY A 36 10.50 -9.31 0.98
N GLU A 37 11.14 -9.13 -0.18
CA GLU A 37 12.41 -9.79 -0.51
C GLU A 37 13.56 -9.32 0.39
N VAL A 38 13.67 -8.01 0.65
CA VAL A 38 14.70 -7.43 1.53
C VAL A 38 14.54 -7.91 2.98
N LEU A 39 13.30 -7.97 3.47
CA LEU A 39 13.00 -8.35 4.85
C LEU A 39 12.86 -9.87 5.05
N GLY A 40 12.87 -10.67 3.98
CA GLY A 40 12.68 -12.13 4.05
C GLY A 40 11.25 -12.55 4.40
N VAL A 41 10.26 -11.70 4.14
CA VAL A 41 8.86 -11.88 4.58
C VAL A 41 7.91 -11.96 3.39
N LYS A 42 6.77 -12.63 3.58
CA LYS A 42 5.78 -12.77 2.50
C LYS A 42 5.11 -11.43 2.23
N THR A 43 4.83 -11.14 0.96
CA THR A 43 4.07 -9.94 0.54
C THR A 43 2.73 -9.79 1.25
N ALA A 44 2.08 -10.90 1.60
CA ALA A 44 0.85 -10.90 2.37
C ALA A 44 1.03 -10.37 3.81
N GLN A 45 2.21 -10.56 4.42
CA GLN A 45 2.53 -9.99 5.74
C GLN A 45 2.74 -8.48 5.62
N ILE A 46 3.48 -8.01 4.62
CA ILE A 46 3.63 -6.58 4.32
C ILE A 46 2.26 -5.92 4.10
N GLY A 47 1.39 -6.55 3.32
CA GLY A 47 0.03 -6.05 3.10
C GLY A 47 -0.80 -5.93 4.38
N LYS A 48 -0.65 -6.87 5.33
CA LYS A 48 -1.30 -6.78 6.65
C LYS A 48 -0.77 -5.60 7.47
N ILE A 49 0.55 -5.38 7.45
CA ILE A 49 1.19 -4.26 8.17
C ILE A 49 0.66 -2.92 7.63
N ILE A 50 0.63 -2.76 6.31
CA ILE A 50 0.10 -1.56 5.66
C ILE A 50 -1.36 -1.32 6.09
N ALA A 51 -2.21 -2.36 6.04
CA ALA A 51 -3.62 -2.23 6.42
C ALA A 51 -3.82 -1.85 7.91
N LEU A 52 -2.97 -2.36 8.80
CA LEU A 52 -2.99 -1.97 10.22
C LEU A 52 -2.61 -0.50 10.39
N VAL A 53 -1.54 -0.05 9.72
CA VAL A 53 -1.11 1.36 9.75
C VAL A 53 -2.19 2.28 9.17
N GLU A 54 -2.80 1.93 8.04
CA GLU A 54 -3.91 2.70 7.45
C GLU A 54 -5.12 2.81 8.38
N LYS A 55 -5.46 1.71 9.08
CA LYS A 55 -6.55 1.69 10.05
C LYS A 55 -6.27 2.59 11.25
N GLU A 56 -5.04 2.63 11.75
CA GLU A 56 -4.66 3.53 12.85
C GLU A 56 -4.59 4.99 12.39
N ARG A 57 -4.06 5.26 11.19
CA ARG A 57 -4.10 6.62 10.58
C ARG A 57 -5.52 7.14 10.46
N ALA A 58 -6.47 6.29 10.06
CA ALA A 58 -7.88 6.67 9.95
C ALA A 58 -8.52 7.04 11.30
N LYS A 59 -7.93 6.62 12.44
CA LYS A 59 -8.37 7.00 13.78
C LYS A 59 -7.77 8.32 14.28
N GLY A 60 -6.82 8.90 13.55
CA GLY A 60 -6.24 10.22 13.83
C GLY A 60 -4.97 10.23 14.69
N ASP A 61 -4.37 9.07 15.00
CA ASP A 61 -3.26 8.94 15.96
C ASP A 61 -1.89 8.82 15.27
N ALA A 62 -1.61 9.75 14.37
CA ALA A 62 -0.73 9.49 13.22
C ALA A 62 0.80 9.64 13.43
N ILE A 63 1.33 10.00 14.62
CA ILE A 63 2.77 10.35 14.71
C ILE A 63 3.55 9.66 15.84
N ALA A 64 2.89 9.17 16.90
CA ALA A 64 3.59 8.43 17.97
C ALA A 64 3.57 6.91 17.76
N GLY A 65 2.45 6.33 17.31
CA GLY A 65 2.29 4.87 17.18
C GLY A 65 2.86 4.25 15.90
N GLU A 66 3.28 5.04 14.91
CA GLU A 66 3.79 4.48 13.65
C GLU A 66 5.12 3.73 13.81
N ARG A 67 6.00 4.18 14.71
CA ARG A 67 7.25 3.46 15.01
C ARG A 67 6.98 2.17 15.76
N ASP A 68 6.16 2.21 16.81
CA ASP A 68 5.83 1.05 17.62
C ASP A 68 5.08 -0.03 16.81
N ILE A 69 4.25 0.37 15.83
CA ILE A 69 3.56 -0.59 14.95
C ILE A 69 4.53 -1.19 13.92
N ILE A 70 5.46 -0.41 13.37
CA ILE A 70 6.49 -0.92 12.47
C ILE A 70 7.44 -1.88 13.22
N GLU A 71 7.76 -1.55 14.47
CA GLU A 71 8.62 -2.36 15.36
C GLU A 71 7.90 -3.66 15.79
N ALA A 72 6.65 -3.58 16.24
CA ALA A 72 5.83 -4.76 16.53
C ALA A 72 5.54 -5.61 15.27
N ALA A 73 5.49 -4.98 14.10
CA ALA A 73 5.36 -5.68 12.82
C ALA A 73 6.67 -6.40 12.43
N ALA A 74 7.84 -5.85 12.76
CA ALA A 74 9.12 -6.52 12.60
C ALA A 74 9.20 -7.76 13.50
N ASP A 75 8.73 -7.66 14.76
CA ASP A 75 8.63 -8.80 15.68
C ASP A 75 7.68 -9.89 15.17
N LEU A 76 6.52 -9.49 14.63
CA LEU A 76 5.54 -10.40 14.00
C LEU A 76 6.05 -11.05 12.69
N ALA A 77 7.04 -10.43 12.05
CA ALA A 77 7.61 -10.91 10.81
C ALA A 77 8.84 -11.82 11.01
N GLY A 78 9.35 -11.93 12.23
CA GLY A 78 10.22 -13.03 12.65
C GLY A 78 11.70 -12.69 12.77
N THR A 79 12.07 -11.62 13.47
CA THR A 79 13.37 -11.57 14.16
C THR A 79 13.22 -12.21 15.55
N SER A 80 13.04 -13.54 15.58
CA SER A 80 13.68 -14.30 16.66
C SER A 80 15.16 -14.40 16.29
N GLU A 81 15.92 -13.32 16.54
CA GLU A 81 17.34 -13.54 16.83
C GLU A 81 17.38 -14.43 18.06
N GLY A 82 18.08 -15.55 17.93
CA GLY A 82 18.13 -16.56 18.96
C GLY A 82 18.64 -15.98 20.27
N GLU A 83 17.83 -16.11 21.31
CA GLU A 83 18.35 -16.18 22.67
C GLU A 83 18.76 -17.64 22.90
N GLU A 84 20.06 -17.91 22.66
CA GLU A 84 20.83 -18.82 23.51
C GLU A 84 20.99 -18.21 24.92
#